data_AF-A0A1G0Y234-F1
#
_entry.id   AF-A0A1G0Y234-F1
#
_cell.length_a   1.000
_cell.length_b   1.000
_cell.length_c   1.000
_cell.angle_alpha   90.00
_cell.angle_beta   90.00
_cell.angle_gamma   90.00
#
_symmetry.space_group_name_H-M   'P 1'
#
loop_
_entity.id
_entity.type
_entity.pdbx_description
1 polymer ?
#
loop_
_entity_poly.entity_id
_entity_poly.type
_entity_poly.pdbx_seq_one_letter_code
_entity_poly.pdbx_strand_id
1 'polypeptide(L)' 'MSMTLTQIESEIFKLPSKKKAVLADHIISNLDSEHEVKWLDEADRRYAEYRAGKMKSRPAKDVMRDAFSRIKASK' A
#
# COMPACT_ATOMS: atom_id res chain seq x y z
N MET A 1 10.48 6.84 29.25
CA MET A 1 11.52 6.37 28.30
C MET A 1 10.85 6.11 26.97
N SER A 2 11.43 6.57 25.84
CA SER A 2 10.91 6.24 24.52
C SER A 2 11.54 4.93 24.02
N MET A 3 10.75 4.11 23.33
CA MET A 3 11.27 2.94 22.62
C MET A 3 12.07 3.39 21.40
N THR A 4 13.09 2.61 21.02
CA THR A 4 13.77 2.79 19.73
C THR A 4 12.90 2.27 18.59
N LEU A 5 13.16 2.72 17.36
CA LEU A 5 12.41 2.26 16.18
C LEU A 5 12.47 0.72 16.05
N THR A 6 13.65 0.13 16.24
CA THR A 6 13.83 -1.33 16.18
C THR A 6 13.01 -2.07 17.24
N GLN A 7 12.87 -1.49 18.44
CA GLN A 7 12.03 -2.07 19.49
C GLN A 7 10.55 -1.99 19.10
N ILE A 8 10.11 -0.87 18.51
CA ILE A 8 8.73 -0.70 18.01
C ILE A 8 8.44 -1.73 16.91
N GLU A 9 9.33 -1.87 15.92
CA GLU A 9 9.19 -2.86 14.84
C GLU A 9 9.06 -4.29 15.40
N SER A 10 9.92 -4.65 16.35
CA SER A 10 9.88 -5.98 17.00
C SER A 10 8.52 -6.25 17.66
N GLU A 11 7.96 -5.28 18.38
CA GLU A 11 6.62 -5.43 18.98
C GLU A 11 5.52 -5.50 17.92
N ILE A 12 5.61 -4.71 16.84
CA ILE A 12 4.65 -4.77 15.73
C ILE A 12 4.66 -6.15 15.08
N PHE A 13 5.84 -6.75 14.85
CA PHE A 13 5.93 -8.05 14.20
C PHE A 13 5.33 -9.20 15.01
N LYS A 14 5.31 -9.09 16.34
CA LYS A 14 4.65 -10.04 17.24
C LYS A 14 3.11 -9.99 17.15
N LEU A 15 2.54 -8.91 16.62
CA LEU A 15 1.09 -8.78 16.52
C LEU A 15 0.48 -9.75 15.50
N PRO A 16 -0.74 -10.25 15.75
CA PRO A 16 -1.52 -10.97 14.75
C PRO A 16 -1.73 -10.12 13.50
N SER A 17 -1.78 -10.75 12.32
CA SER A 17 -1.87 -10.05 11.03
C SER A 17 -3.00 -9.03 10.94
N LYS A 18 -4.15 -9.30 11.57
CA LYS A 18 -5.28 -8.34 11.61
C LYS A 18 -4.93 -7.05 12.37
N LYS A 19 -4.22 -7.16 13.49
CA LYS A 19 -3.78 -5.99 14.27
C LYS A 19 -2.67 -5.22 13.56
N LYS A 20 -1.77 -5.92 12.86
CA LYS A 20 -0.77 -5.28 11.99
C LYS A 20 -1.42 -4.45 10.88
N ALA A 21 -2.45 -4.98 10.23
CA ALA A 21 -3.18 -4.27 9.18
C ALA A 21 -3.85 -2.98 9.70
N VAL A 22 -4.51 -3.04 10.86
CA VAL A 22 -5.10 -1.84 11.50
C VAL A 22 -4.03 -0.80 11.85
N LEU A 23 -2.89 -1.24 12.38
CA LEU A 23 -1.81 -0.30 12.71
C LEU A 23 -1.21 0.33 11.45
N ALA A 24 -1.03 -0.43 10.38
CA ALA A 24 -0.57 0.10 9.10
C ALA A 24 -1.52 1.18 8.55
N ASP A 25 -2.83 0.97 8.64
CA ASP A 25 -3.85 1.94 8.23
C ASP A 25 -3.74 3.26 9.03
N HIS A 26 -3.59 3.17 10.35
CA HIS A 26 -3.40 4.34 11.21
C HIS A 26 -2.11 5.10 10.91
N ILE A 27 -1.00 4.36 10.67
CA ILE A 27 0.29 4.97 10.33
C ILE A 27 0.17 5.69 8.99
N ILE A 28 -0.34 5.02 7.95
CA ILE A 28 -0.50 5.60 6.62
C ILE A 28 -1.39 6.84 6.68
N SER A 29 -2.50 6.79 7.42
CA SER A 29 -3.40 7.93 7.59
C SER A 29 -2.78 9.13 8.33
N ASN A 30 -1.67 8.91 9.06
CA ASN A 30 -0.92 9.93 9.78
C ASN A 30 0.35 10.38 9.02
N LEU A 31 0.77 9.63 7.99
CA LEU A 31 1.81 10.07 7.08
C LEU A 31 1.24 11.23 6.24
N ASP A 32 1.76 12.43 6.50
CA ASP A 32 1.30 13.73 5.99
C ASP A 32 0.88 13.76 4.50
N SER A 33 0.05 14.76 4.19
CA SER A 33 -0.49 15.18 2.89
C SER A 33 0.48 15.13 1.70
N GLU A 34 1.79 15.24 1.92
CA GLU A 34 2.81 15.05 0.87
C GLU A 34 2.75 13.67 0.19
N HIS A 35 2.30 12.62 0.90
CA HIS A 35 2.13 11.29 0.31
C HIS A 35 0.96 11.25 -0.66
N GLU A 36 -0.16 11.88 -0.30
CA GLU A 36 -1.33 12.00 -1.17
C GLU A 36 -1.00 12.79 -2.44
N VAL A 37 -0.23 13.88 -2.32
CA VAL A 37 0.26 14.65 -3.48
C VAL A 37 1.09 13.77 -4.42
N LYS A 38 2.03 12.99 -3.89
CA LYS A 38 2.84 12.06 -4.71
C LYS A 38 2.01 10.97 -5.38
N TRP A 39 0.94 10.50 -4.72
CA TRP A 39 0.00 9.54 -5.32
C TRP A 39 -0.84 10.16 -6.44
N LEU A 40 -1.27 11.41 -6.29
CA LEU A 40 -1.96 12.16 -7.34
C LEU A 40 -1.06 12.35 -8.57
N ASP A 41 0.19 12.79 -8.37
CA ASP A 41 1.15 12.96 -9.46
C ASP A 41 1.37 11.66 -10.23
N GLU A 42 1.51 10.53 -9.52
CA GLU A 42 1.66 9.22 -10.15
C GLU A 42 0.37 8.78 -10.87
N ALA A 43 -0.80 9.06 -10.29
CA ALA A 43 -2.08 8.74 -10.93
C ALA A 43 -2.25 9.51 -12.25
N ASP A 44 -1.95 10.81 -12.24
CA ASP A 44 -2.00 11.67 -13.43
C ASP A 44 -1.00 11.22 -14.49
N ARG A 45 0.25 10.91 -14.08
CA ARG A 45 1.28 10.39 -14.99
C ARG A 45 0.82 9.09 -15.66
N ARG A 46 0.31 8.12 -14.90
CA ARG A 46 -0.18 6.84 -15.45
C ARG A 46 -1.37 7.01 -16.36
N TYR A 47 -2.29 7.92 -15.99
CA TYR A 47 -3.45 8.20 -16.82
C TYR A 47 -3.03 8.82 -18.16
N ALA A 48 -2.10 9.77 -18.17
CA ALA A 48 -1.55 10.35 -19.39
C ALA A 48 -0.87 9.30 -20.28
N GLU A 49 -0.09 8.37 -19.72
CA GLU A 49 0.54 7.26 -20.46
C GLU A 49 -0.49 6.31 -21.06
N TYR A 50 -1.56 6.00 -20.32
CA TYR A 50 -2.67 5.19 -20.82
C TYR A 50 -3.37 5.89 -21.99
N ARG A 51 -3.69 7.19 -21.85
CA ARG A 51 -4.32 7.99 -22.92
C ARG A 51 -3.45 8.12 -24.16
N ALA A 52 -2.12 8.17 -23.98
CA ALA A 52 -1.15 8.18 -25.08
C ALA A 52 -0.91 6.79 -25.71
N GLY A 53 -1.56 5.73 -25.23
CA GLY A 53 -1.38 4.36 -25.72
C GLY A 53 -0.04 3.71 -25.32
N LYS A 54 0.73 4.35 -24.43
CA LYS A 54 2.01 3.83 -23.92
C LYS A 54 1.83 2.77 -22.83
N MET A 55 0.67 2.76 -22.18
CA MET A 55 0.29 1.78 -21.17
C MET A 55 -0.97 1.01 -21.61
N LYS A 56 -0.95 -0.32 -21.49
CA LYS A 56 -2.14 -1.16 -21.72
C LYS A 56 -3.00 -1.23 -20.46
N SER A 57 -4.32 -1.12 -20.63
CA SER A 57 -5.25 -1.41 -19.55
C SER A 57 -5.31 -2.92 -19.27
N ARG A 58 -5.68 -3.25 -18.04
CA ARG A 58 -5.99 -4.62 -17.63
C ARG A 58 -7.41 -4.66 -17.09
N PRO A 59 -8.19 -5.72 -17.36
CA PRO A 59 -9.50 -5.88 -16.74
C PRO A 59 -9.37 -5.86 -15.22
N ALA A 60 -10.18 -5.03 -14.55
CA ALA A 60 -10.13 -4.88 -13.09
C ALA A 60 -10.29 -6.23 -12.36
N LYS A 61 -11.15 -7.12 -12.87
CA LYS A 61 -11.35 -8.47 -12.32
C LYS A 61 -10.06 -9.29 -12.22
N ASP A 62 -9.18 -9.18 -13.22
CA ASP A 62 -7.94 -9.96 -13.29
C ASP A 62 -6.91 -9.35 -12.34
N VAL A 63 -6.83 -8.02 -12.27
CA VAL A 63 -5.98 -7.31 -11.32
C VAL A 63 -6.34 -7.67 -9.88
N MET A 64 -7.62 -7.63 -9.53
CA MET A 64 -8.10 -7.96 -8.19
C MET A 64 -7.84 -9.43 -7.85
N ARG A 65 -8.14 -10.36 -8.77
CA ARG A 65 -7.84 -11.79 -8.60
C ARG A 65 -6.37 -12.01 -8.28
N ASP A 66 -5.46 -11.44 -9.08
CA ASP A 66 -4.03 -11.63 -8.90
C ASP A 66 -3.54 -11.02 -7.58
N ALA A 67 -4.05 -9.83 -7.22
CA ALA A 67 -3.73 -9.17 -5.95
C ALA A 67 -4.14 -10.02 -4.74
N PHE A 68 -5.37 -10.54 -4.73
CA PHE A 68 -5.84 -11.41 -3.65
C PHE A 68 -5.11 -12.76 -3.60
N SER A 69 -4.72 -13.30 -4.76
CA SER A 69 -3.96 -14.56 -4.83
C SER A 69 -2.60 -14.42 -4.15
N ARG A 70 -1.92 -13.29 -4.33
CA ARG A 70 -0.65 -12.99 -3.63
C ARG A 70 -0.81 -12.91 -2.12
N ILE A 71 -1.88 -12.29 -1.64
CA ILE A 71 -2.17 -12.20 -0.20
C ILE A 71 -2.46 -13.59 0.40
N LYS A 72 -3.16 -14.46 -0.33
CA LYS A 72 -3.44 -15.84 0.11
C LYS A 72 -2.20 -16.73 0.12
N ALA A 73 -1.26 -16.52 -0.79
CA ALA A 73 -0.03 -17.30 -0.92
C ALA A 73 1.06 -16.92 0.12
N SER A 74 0.93 -15.77 0.80
CA SER A 74 1.84 -15.34 1.87
C SER A 74 1.34 -15.71 3.29
N LYS A 75 0.33 -16.57 3.39
CA LYS A 75 -0.12 -17.19 4.65
C LYS A 75 0.43 -18.60 4.77
#